data_AF-A0A430HCD1-F1
#
_entry.id   AF-A0A430HCD1-F1
#
_cell.length_a   1.000
_cell.length_b   1.000
_cell.length_c   1.000
_cell.angle_alpha   90.00
_cell.angle_beta   90.00
_cell.angle_gamma   90.00
#
_symmetry.space_group_name_H-M   'P 1'
#
loop_
_entity.id
_entity.type
_entity.pdbx_description
1 polymer ?
#
loop_
_entity_poly.entity_id
_entity_poly.type
_entity_poly.pdbx_seq_one_letter_code
_entity_poly.pdbx_strand_id
1 'polypeptide(L)'
;MAKSTAERQAEYRARRDTAAHGDGERRLNTWMSTAAHLALKRIAKRYGLTQRGMLEQLVLAEDEKIVAGLDIETPEWDRYFRIGTVRR
;
A
#
# COMPACT_ATOMS: atom_id res chain seq x y z
N MET A 1 -34.83 7.16 -6.57
CA MET A 1 -34.09 8.43 -6.42
C MET A 1 -32.72 8.26 -7.03
N ALA A 2 -32.29 9.13 -7.94
CA ALA A 2 -30.91 9.12 -8.41
C ALA A 2 -30.00 9.55 -7.25
N LYS A 3 -28.93 8.78 -6.98
CA LYS A 3 -28.00 9.10 -5.90
C LYS A 3 -27.41 10.49 -6.10
N SER A 4 -27.31 11.26 -5.02
CA SER A 4 -26.59 12.52 -5.04
C SER A 4 -25.10 12.29 -5.29
N THR A 5 -24.38 13.31 -5.75
CA THR A 5 -22.92 13.27 -5.89
C THR A 5 -22.23 12.94 -4.57
N ALA A 6 -22.75 13.43 -3.45
CA ALA A 6 -22.24 13.13 -2.11
C ALA A 6 -22.40 11.66 -1.74
N GLU A 7 -23.55 11.05 -2.05
CA GLU A 7 -23.82 9.63 -1.83
C GLU A 7 -22.91 8.73 -2.67
N ARG A 8 -22.69 9.09 -3.95
CA ARG A 8 -21.73 8.35 -4.81
C ARG A 8 -20.30 8.42 -4.27
N GLN A 9 -19.88 9.58 -3.77
CA GLN A 9 -18.55 9.76 -3.20
C GLN A 9 -18.37 9.03 -1.87
N ALA A 10 -19.41 8.95 -1.05
CA ALA A 10 -19.43 8.18 0.19
C ALA A 10 -19.37 6.67 -0.10
N GLU A 11 -20.15 6.20 -1.06
CA GLU A 11 -20.16 4.81 -1.49
C GLU A 11 -18.82 4.38 -2.13
N TYR A 12 -18.20 5.23 -2.94
CA TYR A 12 -16.86 4.99 -3.49
C TYR A 12 -15.80 4.85 -2.40
N ARG A 13 -15.85 5.69 -1.36
CA ARG A 13 -14.93 5.62 -0.21
C ARG A 13 -15.17 4.36 0.62
N ALA A 14 -16.42 4.05 0.92
CA ALA A 14 -16.79 2.84 1.66
C ALA A 14 -16.30 1.58 0.93
N ARG A 15 -16.49 1.51 -0.39
CA ARG A 15 -16.05 0.35 -1.18
C ARG A 15 -14.54 0.18 -1.28
N ARG A 16 -13.72 1.18 -0.98
CA ARG A 16 -12.26 1.08 -1.19
C ARG A 16 -11.52 0.61 0.06
N ASP A 17 -11.86 1.17 1.21
CA ASP A 17 -11.25 0.79 2.50
C ASP A 17 -11.86 -0.51 3.08
N THR A 18 -13.10 -0.88 2.72
CA THR A 18 -13.78 -2.08 3.26
C THR A 18 -14.22 -3.10 2.22
N ALA A 19 -13.83 -2.97 0.94
CA ALA A 19 -13.98 -4.09 0.00
C ALA A 19 -13.21 -5.33 0.50
N ALA A 20 -13.69 -6.51 0.11
CA ALA A 20 -13.07 -7.80 0.44
C ALA A 20 -12.91 -8.07 1.96
N HIS A 21 -13.95 -7.81 2.76
CA HIS A 21 -14.00 -8.22 4.18
C HIS A 21 -12.86 -7.69 5.08
N GLY A 22 -12.26 -6.55 4.71
CA GLY A 22 -11.13 -5.98 5.45
C GLY A 22 -9.83 -5.94 4.65
N ASP A 23 -9.77 -6.62 3.51
CA ASP A 23 -8.60 -6.65 2.60
C ASP A 23 -8.66 -5.57 1.51
N GLY A 24 -9.43 -4.50 1.78
CA GLY A 24 -9.55 -3.36 0.89
C GLY A 24 -8.23 -2.60 0.75
N GLU A 25 -8.14 -1.79 -0.29
CA GLU A 25 -6.97 -0.95 -0.50
C GLU A 25 -6.74 -0.01 0.69
N ARG A 26 -5.47 0.29 1.00
CA ARG A 26 -5.08 1.23 2.06
C ARG A 26 -4.41 2.46 1.46
N ARG A 27 -4.72 3.63 2.02
CA ARG A 27 -4.13 4.89 1.57
C ARG A 27 -2.81 5.18 2.30
N LEU A 28 -1.72 5.30 1.55
CA LEU A 28 -0.44 5.83 2.05
C LEU A 28 -0.47 7.38 2.04
N ASN A 29 -0.79 8.00 3.18
CA ASN A 29 -0.74 9.45 3.35
C ASN A 29 0.63 9.89 3.84
N THR A 30 1.56 10.19 2.92
CA THR A 30 2.89 10.66 3.29
C THR A 30 3.46 11.68 2.31
N TRP A 31 4.29 12.58 2.83
CA TRP A 31 5.14 13.45 2.04
C TRP A 31 6.45 12.72 1.72
N MET A 32 6.98 12.94 0.52
CA MET A 32 8.26 12.40 0.07
C MET A 32 9.15 13.49 -0.51
N SER A 33 10.46 13.26 -0.51
CA SER A 33 11.41 14.21 -1.10
C SER A 33 11.18 14.36 -2.61
N THR A 34 11.54 15.52 -3.16
CA THR A 34 11.45 15.79 -4.61
C THR A 34 12.24 14.76 -5.42
N ALA A 35 13.42 14.37 -4.95
CA ALA A 35 14.27 13.39 -5.62
C ALA A 35 13.57 12.02 -5.73
N ALA A 36 12.96 11.54 -4.65
CA ALA A 36 12.22 10.28 -4.63
C ALA A 36 11.01 10.34 -5.58
N HIS A 37 10.26 11.45 -5.56
CA HIS A 37 9.12 11.63 -6.47
C HIS A 37 9.52 11.59 -7.94
N LEU A 38 10.62 12.25 -8.32
CA LEU A 38 11.13 12.23 -9.69
C LEU A 38 11.62 10.84 -10.11
N ALA A 39 12.30 10.12 -9.20
CA ALA A 39 12.71 8.75 -9.45
C ALA A 39 11.51 7.83 -9.68
N LEU A 40 10.48 7.91 -8.83
CA LEU A 40 9.25 7.13 -8.96
C LEU A 40 8.59 7.35 -10.32
N LYS A 41 8.47 8.61 -10.78
CA LYS A 41 7.91 8.92 -12.10
C LYS A 41 8.69 8.27 -13.25
N ARG A 42 10.03 8.32 -13.20
CA ARG A 42 10.87 7.72 -14.25
C ARG A 42 10.75 6.20 -14.29
N ILE A 43 10.79 5.55 -13.13
CA ILE A 43 10.73 4.09 -13.04
C ILE A 43 9.34 3.60 -13.44
N ALA A 44 8.26 4.22 -12.93
CA ALA A 44 6.90 3.89 -13.32
C ALA A 44 6.70 4.00 -14.84
N LYS A 45 7.21 5.08 -15.46
CA LYS A 45 7.18 5.25 -16.92
C LYS A 45 7.92 4.13 -17.65
N ARG A 46 9.11 3.75 -17.17
CA ARG A 46 9.92 2.69 -17.79
C ARG A 46 9.21 1.33 -17.80
N TYR A 47 8.48 1.01 -16.74
CA TYR A 47 7.74 -0.25 -16.61
C TYR A 47 6.29 -0.16 -17.11
N GLY A 48 5.83 0.98 -17.61
CA GLY A 48 4.44 1.16 -18.07
C GLY A 48 3.41 1.09 -16.93
N LEU A 49 3.83 1.38 -15.70
CA LEU A 49 2.99 1.32 -14.51
C LEU A 49 2.55 2.70 -14.04
N THR A 50 1.48 2.73 -13.25
CA THR A 50 1.15 3.92 -12.46
C THR A 50 2.17 4.10 -11.33
N GLN A 51 2.35 5.31 -10.82
CA GLN A 51 3.22 5.55 -9.65
C GLN A 51 2.77 4.72 -8.43
N ARG A 52 1.46 4.58 -8.23
CA ARG A 52 0.88 3.69 -7.21
C ARG A 52 1.31 2.24 -7.42
N GLY A 53 1.09 1.70 -8.62
CA GLY A 53 1.44 0.31 -8.94
C GLY A 53 2.95 0.05 -8.82
N MET A 54 3.79 1.03 -9.17
CA MET A 54 5.23 0.92 -8.98
C MET A 54 5.61 0.89 -7.49
N LEU A 55 4.96 1.70 -6.65
CA LEU A 55 5.18 1.65 -5.20
C LEU A 55 4.74 0.30 -4.61
N GLU A 56 3.56 -0.20 -4.99
CA GLU A 56 3.06 -1.50 -4.55
C GLU A 56 4.03 -2.62 -4.93
N GLN A 57 4.50 -2.63 -6.19
CA GLN A 57 5.46 -3.63 -6.64
C GLN A 57 6.79 -3.57 -5.88
N LEU A 58 7.33 -2.37 -5.63
CA LEU A 58 8.58 -2.23 -4.88
C LEU A 58 8.44 -2.66 -3.42
N VAL A 59 7.33 -2.31 -2.77
CA VAL A 59 7.08 -2.67 -1.37
C VAL A 59 6.89 -4.19 -1.24
N LEU A 60 6.06 -4.80 -2.09
CA LEU A 60 5.80 -6.23 -2.05
C LEU A 60 7.06 -7.05 -2.41
N ALA A 61 7.84 -6.61 -3.40
CA ALA A 61 9.07 -7.30 -3.77
C ALA A 61 10.12 -7.26 -2.66
N GLU A 62 10.14 -6.22 -1.83
CA GLU A 62 11.05 -6.16 -0.69
C GLU A 62 10.52 -6.96 0.51
N ASP A 63 9.21 -6.90 0.77
CA ASP A 63 8.54 -7.74 1.77
C ASP A 63 8.78 -9.23 1.50
N GLU A 64 8.59 -9.67 0.25
CA GLU A 64 8.81 -11.06 -0.18
C GLU A 64 10.26 -11.51 0.07
N LYS A 65 11.25 -10.66 -0.24
CA LYS A 65 12.66 -11.00 0.03
C LYS A 65 12.94 -11.15 1.53
N ILE A 66 12.36 -10.28 2.35
CA ILE A 66 12.52 -10.36 3.81
C ILE A 66 11.89 -11.65 4.30
N VAL A 67 10.63 -11.91 3.94
CA VAL A 67 9.88 -13.11 4.35
C VAL A 67 10.59 -14.39 3.89
N ALA A 68 11.14 -14.43 2.67
CA ALA A 68 11.90 -15.57 2.17
C ALA A 68 13.19 -15.85 2.95
N GLY A 69 13.71 -14.86 3.68
CA GLY A 69 14.87 -15.00 4.57
C GLY A 69 14.53 -15.31 6.03
N LEU A 70 13.24 -15.35 6.39
CA LEU A 70 12.79 -15.64 7.75
C LEU A 70 12.35 -17.10 7.88
N ASP A 71 12.70 -17.71 9.01
CA ASP A 71 12.17 -19.02 9.39
C ASP A 71 10.93 -18.83 10.28
N ILE A 72 9.85 -19.56 9.96
CA ILE A 72 8.52 -19.43 10.57
C ILE A 72 8.56 -19.68 12.08
N GLU A 73 9.45 -20.56 12.55
CA GLU A 73 9.53 -20.94 13.96
C GLU A 73 10.42 -20.00 14.80
N THR A 74 10.86 -18.89 14.22
CA THR A 74 11.78 -17.95 14.89
C THR A 74 11.06 -16.74 15.49
N PRO A 75 11.54 -16.20 16.63
CA PRO A 75 11.02 -14.95 17.19
C PRO A 75 11.08 -13.76 16.22
N GLU A 76 11.99 -13.80 15.24
CA GLU A 76 12.13 -12.82 14.17
C GLU A 76 10.90 -12.79 13.25
N TRP A 77 10.32 -13.95 12.92
CA TRP A 77 9.07 -14.06 12.17
C TRP A 77 7.94 -13.32 12.90
N ASP A 78 7.74 -13.66 14.17
CA ASP A 78 6.71 -13.04 15.00
C ASP A 78 6.93 -11.53 15.15
N ARG A 79 8.19 -11.08 15.25
CA ARG A 79 8.51 -9.65 15.35
C ARG A 79 8.17 -8.91 14.06
N TYR A 80 8.48 -9.49 12.90
CA TYR A 80 8.25 -8.85 11.60
C TYR A 80 6.76 -8.65 11.33
N PHE A 81 5.94 -9.68 11.57
CA PHE A 81 4.49 -9.62 11.33
C PHE A 81 3.69 -8.94 12.45
N ARG A 82 4.29 -8.67 13.60
CA ARG A 82 3.65 -7.89 14.67
C ARG A 82 3.63 -6.41 14.31
N ILE A 83 2.65 -6.02 13.50
CA ILE A 83 2.39 -4.61 13.17
C ILE A 83 1.78 -3.93 14.41
N GLY A 84 2.64 -3.33 15.25
CA GLY A 84 2.23 -2.41 16.30
C GLY A 84 1.86 -1.04 15.71
N THR A 85 0.89 -0.35 16.30
CA THR A 85 0.65 1.07 16.02
C THR A 85 1.88 1.85 16.43
N VAL A 86 2.74 2.22 15.46
CA VAL A 86 3.80 3.20 15.68
C VAL A 86 3.12 4.53 15.98
N ARG A 87 2.93 4.85 17.26
CA ARG A 87 2.63 6.21 17.70
C ARG A 87 3.89 7.03 17.42
N ARG A 88 3.85 7.82 16.35
CA ARG A 88 4.80 8.91 16.14
C ARG A 88 4.49 10.05 17.09
#